data_AF-A0A8C7VPX9-F1
#
_entry.id   AF-A0A8C7VPX9-F1
#
_cell.length_a   1.000
_cell.length_b   1.000
_cell.length_c   1.000
_cell.angle_alpha   90.00
_cell.angle_beta   90.00
_cell.angle_gamma   90.00
#
_symmetry.space_group_name_H-M   'P 1'
#
loop_
_entity.id
_entity.type
_entity.pdbx_description
1 polymer ?
#
loop_
_entity_poly.entity_id
_entity_poly.type
_entity_poly.pdbx_seq_one_letter_code
_entity_poly.pdbx_strand_id
1 'polypeptide(L)'
;MALMVVKFDLKKRVKLAQFLWLMYWFSVMAGVLVFSMGLFFKIELRKRSEMMDNNESHFVPNLLIAVGLLACGINALGGKICYDSLDPIKFSRWKPMLKPFLVSCVAFNCLLVLTALLCFLMRIPLQFTLAEGLKNALRFYKDTDTPGRCYMKRTLDQMQIEFRCCGNNNFRDWFEIQWVSNRYLDFSAKEVKDRIGSNVDGKYLMDAVPFSCCNPGSPRPCIQYQVTNNTAHYSYDHHTEDLNIWKRGCRDALISYYGGMMNTIGALVLLVAILEVIVMIGLQYVNTSQCNLANPEDPESESEGWILEKTVKETFTDIMDKMKAMSKGNAVEEGGVDGVATVS
;
A
#
# COMPACT_ATOMS: atom_id res chain seq x y z
N MET A 1 -39.33 9.19 4.95
CA MET A 1 -39.22 10.33 4.02
C MET A 1 -37.99 10.12 3.16
N ALA A 2 -38.07 10.27 1.84
CA ALA A 2 -36.90 10.15 0.96
C ALA A 2 -35.92 11.30 1.20
N LEU A 3 -34.62 11.01 1.16
CA LEU A 3 -33.57 11.95 1.56
C LEU A 3 -32.95 12.63 0.32
N MET A 4 -32.85 13.97 0.35
CA MET A 4 -32.41 14.83 -0.77
C MET A 4 -33.17 14.63 -2.08
N VAL A 5 -34.49 14.81 -2.06
CA VAL A 5 -35.34 14.78 -3.27
C VAL A 5 -35.03 15.99 -4.16
N VAL A 6 -34.73 15.74 -5.42
CA VAL A 6 -34.50 16.78 -6.44
C VAL A 6 -35.42 16.50 -7.63
N LYS A 7 -36.10 17.54 -8.12
CA LYS A 7 -36.92 17.48 -9.34
C LYS A 7 -36.05 17.65 -10.58
N PHE A 8 -36.20 16.75 -11.55
CA PHE A 8 -35.43 16.75 -12.78
C PHE A 8 -36.32 16.88 -14.02
N ASP A 9 -36.02 17.88 -14.85
CA ASP A 9 -36.52 18.01 -16.22
C ASP A 9 -35.62 17.22 -17.18
N LEU A 10 -36.11 16.86 -18.38
CA LEU A 10 -35.34 16.12 -19.39
C LEU A 10 -33.95 16.74 -19.65
N LYS A 11 -33.88 18.06 -19.87
CA LYS A 11 -32.61 18.78 -20.10
C LYS A 11 -31.64 18.66 -18.92
N LYS A 12 -32.15 18.62 -17.68
CA LYS A 12 -31.32 18.47 -16.47
C LYS A 12 -30.79 17.03 -16.35
N ARG A 13 -31.60 16.02 -16.69
CA ARG A 13 -31.16 14.60 -16.69
C ARG A 13 -30.08 14.34 -17.73
N VAL A 14 -30.24 14.87 -18.94
CA VAL A 14 -29.24 14.72 -20.01
C VAL A 14 -27.91 15.36 -19.61
N LYS A 15 -27.93 16.58 -19.07
CA LYS A 15 -26.71 17.25 -18.56
C LYS A 15 -26.06 16.47 -17.41
N LEU A 16 -26.85 15.94 -16.48
CA LEU A 16 -26.35 15.12 -15.38
C LEU A 16 -25.67 13.85 -15.89
N ALA A 17 -26.30 13.12 -16.81
CA ALA A 17 -25.74 11.90 -17.40
C ALA A 17 -24.48 12.18 -18.22
N GLN A 18 -24.42 13.28 -18.98
CA GLN A 18 -23.20 13.70 -19.69
C GLN A 18 -22.06 14.03 -18.71
N PHE A 19 -22.35 14.76 -17.64
CA PHE A 19 -21.37 15.06 -16.60
C PHE A 19 -20.87 13.78 -15.91
N LEU A 20 -21.77 12.88 -15.54
CA LEU A 20 -21.42 11.61 -14.91
C LEU A 20 -20.61 10.70 -15.83
N TRP A 21 -20.93 10.67 -17.12
CA TRP A 21 -20.14 9.95 -18.11
C TRP A 21 -18.70 10.45 -18.16
N LEU A 22 -18.48 11.78 -18.17
CA LEU A 22 -17.14 12.37 -18.08
C LEU A 22 -16.43 12.00 -16.77
N MET A 23 -17.15 12.04 -15.65
CA MET A 23 -16.62 11.67 -14.33
C MET A 23 -16.21 10.20 -14.27
N TYR A 24 -17.00 9.29 -14.86
CA TYR A 24 -16.64 7.87 -14.93
C TYR A 24 -15.36 7.63 -15.75
N TRP A 25 -15.19 8.33 -16.88
CA TRP A 25 -13.92 8.26 -17.63
C TRP A 25 -12.74 8.83 -16.87
N PHE A 26 -12.94 9.90 -16.10
CA PHE A 26 -11.93 10.42 -15.19
C PHE A 26 -11.58 9.40 -14.10
N SER A 27 -12.57 8.72 -13.52
CA SER A 27 -12.35 7.63 -12.56
C SER A 27 -11.59 6.44 -13.17
N VAL A 28 -11.84 6.08 -14.44
CA VAL A 28 -11.03 5.07 -15.15
C VAL A 28 -9.55 5.50 -15.19
N MET A 29 -9.27 6.75 -15.56
CA MET A 29 -7.90 7.27 -15.58
C MET A 29 -7.26 7.24 -14.18
N ALA A 30 -8.03 7.57 -13.14
CA ALA A 30 -7.57 7.47 -11.76
C ALA A 30 -7.28 6.02 -11.35
N GLY A 31 -8.10 5.05 -11.79
CA GLY A 31 -7.87 3.62 -11.60
C GLY A 31 -6.59 3.12 -12.28
N VAL A 32 -6.32 3.56 -13.52
CA VAL A 32 -5.06 3.26 -14.22
C VAL A 32 -3.86 3.82 -13.45
N LEU A 33 -3.99 5.02 -12.89
CA LEU A 33 -2.94 5.62 -12.09
C LEU A 33 -2.68 4.82 -10.80
N VAL A 34 -3.72 4.39 -10.07
CA VAL A 34 -3.57 3.48 -8.91
C VAL A 34 -2.88 2.18 -9.30
N PHE A 35 -3.29 1.56 -10.41
CA PHE A 35 -2.64 0.35 -10.94
C PHE A 35 -1.16 0.56 -11.25
N SER A 36 -0.82 1.67 -11.92
CA SER A 36 0.56 2.01 -12.24
C SER A 36 1.43 2.23 -10.99
N MET A 37 0.88 2.91 -9.98
CA MET A 37 1.54 3.12 -8.68
C MET A 37 1.72 1.80 -7.92
N GLY A 38 0.75 0.89 -7.99
CA GLY A 38 0.86 -0.46 -7.43
C GLY A 38 2.00 -1.27 -8.07
N LEU A 39 2.12 -1.22 -9.41
CA LEU A 39 3.23 -1.85 -10.13
C LEU A 39 4.58 -1.22 -9.77
N PHE A 40 4.66 0.11 -9.79
CA PHE A 40 5.86 0.84 -9.43
C PHE A 40 6.33 0.47 -8.02
N PHE A 41 5.43 0.50 -7.04
CA PHE A 41 5.73 0.12 -5.66
C PHE A 41 6.20 -1.33 -5.55
N LYS A 42 5.56 -2.25 -6.28
CA LYS A 42 5.99 -3.67 -6.32
C LYS A 42 7.39 -3.85 -6.88
N ILE A 43 7.73 -3.13 -7.94
CA ILE A 43 9.06 -3.17 -8.56
C ILE A 43 10.11 -2.62 -7.58
N GLU A 44 9.82 -1.51 -6.91
CA GLU A 44 10.76 -0.86 -5.99
C GLU A 44 11.03 -1.71 -4.74
N LEU A 45 10.03 -2.44 -4.23
CA LEU A 45 10.24 -3.41 -3.14
C LEU A 45 11.03 -4.63 -3.63
N ARG A 46 10.75 -5.12 -4.85
CA ARG A 46 11.46 -6.28 -5.43
C ARG A 46 12.94 -5.99 -5.67
N LYS A 47 13.30 -4.77 -6.07
CA LYS A 47 14.71 -4.35 -6.27
C LYS A 47 15.58 -4.63 -5.03
N ARG A 48 14.98 -4.67 -3.83
CA ARG A 48 15.68 -4.83 -2.54
C ARG A 48 15.15 -6.02 -1.73
N SER A 49 14.50 -6.99 -2.37
CA SER A 49 13.90 -8.13 -1.67
C SER A 49 14.92 -8.97 -0.88
N GLU A 50 16.19 -8.97 -1.30
CA GLU A 50 17.29 -9.64 -0.57
C GLU A 50 17.47 -9.12 0.87
N MET A 51 17.05 -7.87 1.15
CA MET A 51 17.14 -7.25 2.48
C MET A 51 15.80 -7.21 3.22
N MET A 52 14.71 -7.65 2.58
CA MET A 52 13.33 -7.62 3.07
C MET A 52 12.69 -8.99 2.83
N ASP A 53 13.16 -9.98 3.59
CA ASP A 53 12.74 -11.37 3.41
C ASP A 53 11.42 -11.63 4.15
N ASN A 54 10.30 -11.14 3.59
CA ASN A 54 8.98 -11.46 4.14
C ASN A 54 7.84 -11.39 3.10
N ASN A 55 7.00 -12.44 3.08
CA ASN A 55 5.79 -12.54 2.22
C ASN A 55 4.80 -11.39 2.46
N GLU A 56 4.76 -10.82 3.67
CA GLU A 56 3.86 -9.71 4.02
C GLU A 56 4.16 -8.42 3.24
N SER A 57 5.41 -8.22 2.80
CA SER A 57 5.80 -7.01 2.07
C SER A 57 5.13 -6.90 0.69
N HIS A 58 4.70 -8.02 0.09
CA HIS A 58 4.06 -8.05 -1.22
C HIS A 58 2.53 -7.91 -1.17
N PHE A 59 1.93 -7.94 0.02
CA PHE A 59 0.48 -7.88 0.18
C PHE A 59 -0.12 -6.56 -0.32
N VAL A 60 0.38 -5.42 0.16
CA VAL A 60 -0.13 -4.08 -0.21
C VAL A 60 0.03 -3.77 -1.70
N PRO A 61 1.21 -3.97 -2.34
CA PRO A 61 1.33 -3.76 -3.78
C PRO A 61 0.39 -4.64 -4.61
N ASN A 62 0.22 -5.91 -4.23
CA ASN A 62 -0.71 -6.80 -4.93
C ASN A 62 -2.16 -6.35 -4.78
N LEU A 63 -2.54 -5.88 -3.59
CA LEU A 63 -3.86 -5.31 -3.35
C LEU A 63 -4.09 -4.06 -4.20
N LEU A 64 -3.12 -3.14 -4.26
CA LEU A 64 -3.17 -1.93 -5.10
C LEU A 64 -3.35 -2.24 -6.58
N ILE A 65 -2.64 -3.24 -7.10
CA ILE A 65 -2.77 -3.71 -8.48
C ILE A 65 -4.19 -4.25 -8.71
N ALA A 66 -4.70 -5.09 -7.80
CA ALA A 66 -6.04 -5.67 -7.91
C ALA A 66 -7.14 -4.58 -7.87
N VAL A 67 -7.10 -3.67 -6.89
CA VAL A 67 -8.12 -2.61 -6.78
C VAL A 67 -8.03 -1.60 -7.92
N GLY A 68 -6.84 -1.32 -8.47
CA GLY A 68 -6.68 -0.47 -9.64
C GLY A 68 -7.33 -1.07 -10.90
N LEU A 69 -7.18 -2.38 -11.12
CA LEU A 69 -7.87 -3.08 -12.22
C LEU A 69 -9.38 -3.12 -12.00
N LEU A 70 -9.83 -3.41 -10.79
CA LEU A 70 -11.25 -3.40 -10.43
C LEU A 70 -11.85 -2.01 -10.62
N ALA A 71 -11.15 -0.93 -10.23
CA ALA A 71 -11.57 0.45 -10.47
C ALA A 71 -11.81 0.70 -11.96
N CYS A 72 -10.87 0.30 -12.82
CA CYS A 72 -11.00 0.47 -14.25
C CYS A 72 -12.24 -0.26 -14.81
N GLY A 73 -12.44 -1.52 -14.39
CA GLY A 73 -13.57 -2.34 -14.84
C GLY A 73 -14.92 -1.79 -14.38
N ILE A 74 -15.06 -1.49 -13.09
CA ILE A 74 -16.30 -0.98 -12.49
C ILE A 74 -16.67 0.39 -13.09
N ASN A 75 -15.71 1.29 -13.26
CA ASN A 75 -15.97 2.60 -13.84
C ASN A 75 -16.28 2.55 -15.33
N ALA A 76 -15.63 1.68 -16.10
CA ALA A 76 -15.97 1.49 -17.51
C ALA A 76 -17.40 0.96 -17.69
N LEU A 77 -17.82 0.01 -16.84
CA LEU A 77 -19.20 -0.48 -16.79
C LEU A 77 -20.16 0.63 -16.34
N GLY A 78 -19.82 1.38 -15.29
CA GLY A 78 -20.63 2.51 -14.80
C GLY A 78 -20.83 3.59 -15.86
N GLY A 79 -19.77 3.96 -16.58
CA GLY A 79 -19.83 4.90 -17.70
C GLY A 79 -20.70 4.39 -18.84
N LYS A 80 -20.63 3.10 -19.18
CA LYS A 80 -21.52 2.47 -20.16
C LYS A 80 -22.99 2.50 -19.72
N ILE A 81 -23.28 2.14 -18.46
CA ILE A 81 -24.63 2.19 -17.89
C ILE A 81 -25.16 3.63 -17.91
N CYS A 82 -24.33 4.61 -17.57
CA CYS A 82 -24.70 6.03 -17.58
C CYS A 82 -24.93 6.58 -18.99
N TYR A 83 -24.24 6.05 -20.00
CA TYR A 83 -24.50 6.40 -21.40
C TYR A 83 -25.79 5.75 -21.90
N ASP A 84 -25.98 4.45 -21.65
CA ASP A 84 -27.17 3.71 -22.07
C ASP A 84 -28.44 4.15 -21.34
N SER A 85 -28.33 4.80 -20.17
CA SER A 85 -29.48 5.34 -19.44
C SER A 85 -30.09 6.61 -20.06
N LEU A 86 -29.42 7.21 -21.05
CA LEU A 86 -29.97 8.27 -21.89
C LEU A 86 -31.03 7.73 -22.87
N ASP A 87 -30.94 6.46 -23.25
CA ASP A 87 -31.88 5.81 -24.17
C ASP A 87 -32.94 4.99 -23.40
N PRO A 88 -34.23 5.36 -23.43
CA PRO A 88 -35.27 4.69 -22.63
C PRO A 88 -35.42 3.19 -22.97
N ILE A 89 -35.21 2.82 -24.24
CA ILE A 89 -35.27 1.43 -24.71
C ILE A 89 -34.13 0.59 -24.09
N LYS A 90 -32.93 1.17 -23.98
CA LYS A 90 -31.75 0.48 -23.40
C LYS A 90 -31.81 0.49 -21.87
N PHE A 91 -32.31 1.56 -21.27
CA PHE A 91 -32.45 1.69 -19.81
C PHE A 91 -33.32 0.57 -19.21
N SER A 92 -34.41 0.20 -19.88
CA SER A 92 -35.29 -0.90 -19.44
C SER A 92 -34.54 -2.22 -19.24
N ARG A 93 -33.53 -2.50 -20.08
CA ARG A 93 -32.68 -3.70 -19.96
C ARG A 93 -31.70 -3.63 -18.78
N TRP A 94 -31.16 -2.45 -18.48
CA TRP A 94 -30.20 -2.25 -17.40
C TRP A 94 -30.84 -2.13 -16.01
N LYS A 95 -32.11 -1.72 -15.94
CA LYS A 95 -32.88 -1.54 -14.71
C LYS A 95 -32.75 -2.69 -13.68
N PRO A 96 -32.92 -3.98 -14.02
CA PRO A 96 -32.75 -5.07 -13.05
C PRO A 96 -31.30 -5.24 -12.57
N MET A 97 -30.30 -4.89 -13.39
CA MET A 97 -28.88 -5.01 -13.05
C MET A 97 -28.32 -3.82 -12.25
N LEU A 98 -29.06 -2.71 -12.17
CA LEU A 98 -28.56 -1.48 -11.57
C LEU A 98 -28.48 -1.54 -10.03
N LYS A 99 -29.47 -2.16 -9.38
CA LYS A 99 -29.43 -2.43 -7.92
C LYS A 99 -28.24 -3.30 -7.50
N PRO A 100 -27.99 -4.49 -8.09
CA PRO A 100 -26.82 -5.28 -7.73
C PRO A 100 -25.50 -4.58 -8.08
N PHE A 101 -25.45 -3.79 -9.16
CA PHE A 101 -24.28 -2.99 -9.50
C PHE A 101 -23.96 -1.93 -8.42
N LEU A 102 -24.97 -1.22 -7.91
CA LEU A 102 -24.78 -0.25 -6.83
C LEU A 102 -24.30 -0.90 -5.53
N VAL A 103 -24.83 -2.08 -5.17
CA VAL A 103 -24.34 -2.85 -4.00
C VAL A 103 -22.87 -3.24 -4.20
N SER A 104 -22.49 -3.67 -5.40
CA SER A 104 -21.10 -3.96 -5.74
C SER A 104 -20.21 -2.71 -5.65
N CYS A 105 -20.68 -1.55 -6.08
CA CYS A 105 -19.96 -0.27 -5.93
C CYS A 105 -19.73 0.10 -4.46
N VAL A 106 -20.71 -0.14 -3.58
CA VAL A 106 -20.55 0.08 -2.12
C VAL A 106 -19.48 -0.85 -1.55
N ALA A 107 -19.52 -2.14 -1.89
CA ALA A 107 -18.51 -3.10 -1.46
C ALA A 107 -17.11 -2.73 -1.95
N PHE A 108 -17.00 -2.27 -3.21
CA PHE A 108 -15.75 -1.80 -3.79
C PHE A 108 -15.22 -0.54 -3.08
N ASN A 109 -16.08 0.41 -2.72
CA ASN A 109 -15.69 1.58 -1.93
C ASN A 109 -15.15 1.19 -0.55
N CYS A 110 -15.79 0.24 0.14
CA CYS A 110 -15.27 -0.30 1.40
C CYS A 110 -13.87 -0.92 1.22
N LEU A 111 -13.65 -1.64 0.11
CA LEU A 111 -12.35 -2.22 -0.23
C LEU A 111 -11.28 -1.14 -0.49
N LEU A 112 -11.64 -0.04 -1.17
CA LEU A 112 -10.72 1.09 -1.39
C LEU A 112 -10.34 1.77 -0.06
N VAL A 113 -11.31 2.02 0.81
CA VAL A 113 -11.06 2.59 2.15
C VAL A 113 -10.16 1.67 2.98
N LEU A 114 -10.41 0.36 2.96
CA LEU A 114 -9.56 -0.62 3.63
C LEU A 114 -8.14 -0.61 3.04
N THR A 115 -8.00 -0.56 1.72
CA THR A 115 -6.71 -0.49 1.03
C THR A 115 -5.93 0.76 1.43
N ALA A 116 -6.59 1.92 1.45
CA ALA A 116 -5.97 3.15 1.90
C ALA A 116 -5.53 3.10 3.36
N LEU A 117 -6.39 2.55 4.24
CA LEU A 117 -6.05 2.35 5.65
C LEU A 117 -4.81 1.46 5.81
N LEU A 118 -4.74 0.35 5.06
CA LEU A 118 -3.57 -0.53 5.05
C LEU A 118 -2.32 0.21 4.56
N CYS A 119 -2.42 1.08 3.56
CA CYS A 119 -1.27 1.90 3.12
C CYS A 119 -0.71 2.77 4.26
N PHE A 120 -1.57 3.33 5.11
CA PHE A 120 -1.13 4.15 6.25
C PHE A 120 -0.63 3.32 7.44
N LEU A 121 -1.29 2.19 7.75
CA LEU A 121 -0.96 1.36 8.92
C LEU A 121 0.29 0.51 8.74
N MET A 122 0.60 0.10 7.50
CA MET A 122 1.70 -0.84 7.21
C MET A 122 3.11 -0.24 7.44
N ARG A 123 3.22 1.03 7.82
CA ARG A 123 4.49 1.65 8.23
C ARG A 123 5.11 0.96 9.45
N ILE A 124 4.29 0.51 10.40
CA ILE A 124 4.76 -0.14 11.64
C ILE A 124 5.41 -1.50 11.36
N PRO A 125 4.74 -2.47 10.71
CA PRO A 125 5.37 -3.75 10.39
C PRO A 125 6.60 -3.58 9.50
N LEU A 126 6.57 -2.61 8.56
CA LEU A 126 7.73 -2.28 7.72
C LEU A 126 8.96 -1.90 8.55
N GLN A 127 8.80 -1.15 9.65
CA GLN A 127 9.92 -0.80 10.53
C GLN A 127 10.58 -2.03 11.15
N PHE A 128 9.79 -2.99 11.62
CA PHE A 128 10.32 -4.21 12.23
C PHE A 128 10.99 -5.11 11.19
N THR A 129 10.37 -5.29 10.02
CA THR A 129 10.95 -6.07 8.92
C THR A 129 12.28 -5.46 8.45
N LEU A 130 12.35 -4.13 8.29
CA LEU A 130 13.59 -3.45 7.90
C LEU A 130 14.67 -3.53 8.99
N ALA A 131 14.29 -3.41 10.27
CA ALA A 131 15.24 -3.48 11.37
C ALA A 131 15.97 -4.83 11.41
N GLU A 132 15.22 -5.93 11.26
CA GLU A 132 15.77 -7.28 11.27
C GLU A 132 16.48 -7.62 9.95
N GLY A 133 15.89 -7.24 8.82
CA GLY A 133 16.46 -7.44 7.49
C GLY A 133 17.82 -6.77 7.32
N LEU A 134 17.93 -5.48 7.71
CA LEU A 134 19.21 -4.76 7.66
C LEU A 134 20.23 -5.34 8.65
N LYS A 135 19.81 -5.74 9.85
CA LYS A 135 20.70 -6.39 10.82
C LYS A 135 21.33 -7.67 10.25
N ASN A 136 20.52 -8.49 9.58
CA ASN A 136 20.99 -9.71 8.91
C ASN A 136 21.86 -9.40 7.69
N ALA A 137 21.51 -8.39 6.89
CA ALA A 137 22.31 -7.94 5.76
C ALA A 137 23.71 -7.47 6.19
N LEU A 138 23.79 -6.68 7.27
CA LEU A 138 25.05 -6.26 7.89
C LEU A 138 25.88 -7.48 8.34
N ARG A 139 25.26 -8.46 9.01
CA ARG A 139 25.94 -9.66 9.50
C ARG A 139 26.57 -10.50 8.38
N PHE A 140 25.89 -10.62 7.23
CA PHE A 140 26.33 -11.43 6.09
C PHE A 140 27.05 -10.63 5.01
N TYR A 141 27.35 -9.36 5.28
CA TYR A 141 28.06 -8.47 4.35
C TYR A 141 29.41 -9.03 3.88
N LYS A 142 30.13 -9.74 4.75
CA LYS A 142 31.44 -10.33 4.43
C LYS A 142 31.37 -11.61 3.59
N ASP A 143 30.20 -12.25 3.50
CA ASP A 143 30.04 -13.61 2.98
C ASP A 143 29.87 -13.63 1.45
N THR A 144 30.70 -12.87 0.74
CA THR A 144 30.62 -12.73 -0.73
C THR A 144 30.90 -14.01 -1.49
N ASP A 145 31.62 -14.95 -0.87
CA ASP A 145 32.02 -16.23 -1.46
C ASP A 145 31.01 -17.36 -1.16
N THR A 146 29.94 -17.09 -0.38
CA THR A 146 28.93 -18.11 -0.04
C THR A 146 27.79 -18.15 -1.08
N PRO A 147 27.46 -19.34 -1.63
CA PRO A 147 26.33 -19.49 -2.55
C PRO A 147 25.03 -18.97 -1.92
N GLY A 148 24.29 -18.15 -2.67
CA GLY A 148 23.04 -17.54 -2.21
C GLY A 148 23.18 -16.19 -1.48
N ARG A 149 24.40 -15.74 -1.14
CA ARG A 149 24.62 -14.44 -0.46
C ARG A 149 25.68 -13.55 -1.12
N CYS A 150 26.20 -13.97 -2.28
CA CYS A 150 27.24 -13.26 -3.00
C CYS A 150 26.90 -11.80 -3.35
N TYR A 151 25.61 -11.49 -3.54
CA TYR A 151 25.15 -10.14 -3.89
C TYR A 151 24.92 -9.22 -2.68
N MET A 152 24.90 -9.75 -1.46
CA MET A 152 24.55 -8.99 -0.25
C MET A 152 25.40 -7.74 -0.07
N LYS A 153 26.73 -7.86 -0.24
CA LYS A 153 27.67 -6.73 -0.17
C LYS A 153 27.29 -5.62 -1.17
N ARG A 154 27.09 -5.99 -2.44
CA ARG A 154 26.75 -5.06 -3.51
C ARG A 154 25.41 -4.38 -3.25
N THR A 155 24.40 -5.15 -2.86
CA THR A 155 23.05 -4.65 -2.59
C THR A 155 23.05 -3.65 -1.42
N LEU A 156 23.76 -3.97 -0.33
CA LEU A 156 23.88 -3.07 0.83
C LEU A 156 24.69 -1.80 0.49
N ASP A 157 25.81 -1.95 -0.24
CA ASP A 157 26.66 -0.82 -0.65
C ASP A 157 25.89 0.17 -1.54
N GLN A 158 25.15 -0.34 -2.55
CA GLN A 158 24.32 0.49 -3.41
C GLN A 158 23.23 1.22 -2.63
N MET A 159 22.59 0.54 -1.68
CA MET A 159 21.57 1.14 -0.84
C MET A 159 22.12 2.27 0.04
N GLN A 160 23.27 2.07 0.68
CA GLN A 160 23.92 3.08 1.54
C GLN A 160 24.27 4.35 0.76
N ILE A 161 24.81 4.19 -0.46
CA ILE A 161 25.17 5.30 -1.34
C ILE A 161 23.90 6.03 -1.84
N GLU A 162 22.89 5.28 -2.31
CA GLU A 162 21.67 5.85 -2.90
C GLU A 162 20.82 6.60 -1.88
N PHE A 163 20.66 6.04 -0.67
CA PHE A 163 19.87 6.64 0.41
C PHE A 163 20.66 7.50 1.38
N ARG A 164 21.98 7.67 1.14
CA ARG A 164 22.85 8.53 1.95
C ARG A 164 22.75 8.17 3.44
N CYS A 165 22.94 6.89 3.72
CA CYS A 165 22.78 6.31 5.05
C CYS A 165 23.91 5.34 5.36
N CYS A 166 24.13 5.03 6.64
CA CYS A 166 25.14 4.06 7.06
C CYS A 166 24.65 3.21 8.24
N GLY A 167 24.91 1.92 8.16
CA GLY A 167 24.48 0.94 9.17
C GLY A 167 22.96 0.75 9.21
N ASN A 168 22.47 0.14 10.28
CA ASN A 168 21.04 -0.07 10.52
C ASN A 168 20.42 1.18 11.19
N ASN A 169 20.91 1.51 12.39
CA ASN A 169 20.57 2.69 13.16
C ASN A 169 21.54 3.83 12.93
N ASN A 170 22.84 3.53 12.84
CA ASN A 170 23.91 4.49 12.58
C ASN A 170 25.20 3.75 12.18
N PHE A 171 26.23 4.51 11.82
CA PHE A 171 27.49 3.95 11.34
C PHE A 171 28.24 3.08 12.36
N ARG A 172 28.03 3.25 13.66
CA ARG A 172 28.68 2.46 14.71
C ARG A 172 28.22 1.01 14.73
N ASP A 173 27.10 0.69 14.10
CA ASP A 173 26.67 -0.70 13.93
C ASP A 173 27.75 -1.55 13.23
N TRP A 174 28.60 -0.93 12.41
CA TRP A 174 29.74 -1.59 11.76
C TRP A 174 30.86 -1.97 12.73
N PHE A 175 30.96 -1.33 13.89
CA PHE A 175 32.02 -1.59 14.88
C PHE A 175 31.75 -2.87 15.68
N GLU A 176 30.47 -3.24 15.77
CA GLU A 176 30.00 -4.41 16.51
C GLU A 176 30.02 -5.70 15.67
N ILE A 177 30.32 -5.58 14.37
CA ILE A 177 30.34 -6.72 13.44
C ILE A 177 31.68 -6.87 12.76
N GLN A 178 32.12 -8.12 12.61
CA GLN A 178 33.24 -8.42 11.73
C GLN A 178 32.76 -8.48 10.29
N TRP A 179 32.84 -7.34 9.59
CA TRP A 179 32.43 -7.20 8.19
C TRP A 179 33.56 -7.38 7.17
N VAL A 180 34.82 -7.46 7.65
CA VAL A 180 35.97 -7.88 6.83
C VAL A 180 36.02 -9.41 6.77
N SER A 181 36.04 -9.96 5.56
CA SER A 181 36.10 -11.41 5.36
C SER A 181 37.43 -11.98 5.85
N ASN A 182 37.38 -13.17 6.44
CA ASN A 182 38.56 -13.92 6.89
C ASN A 182 39.59 -14.11 5.77
N ARG A 183 39.16 -14.13 4.51
CA ARG A 183 40.03 -14.24 3.34
C ARG A 183 41.01 -13.07 3.20
N TYR A 184 40.64 -11.89 3.68
CA TYR A 184 41.48 -10.69 3.61
C TYR A 184 42.30 -10.46 4.89
N LEU A 185 42.19 -11.36 5.87
CA LEU A 185 42.92 -11.27 7.13
C LEU A 185 44.07 -12.27 7.14
N ASP A 186 45.28 -11.74 7.29
CA ASP A 186 46.45 -12.58 7.54
C ASP A 186 46.49 -12.97 9.02
N PHE A 187 45.98 -14.16 9.35
CA PHE A 187 45.98 -14.70 10.71
C PHE A 187 47.39 -15.02 11.23
N SER A 188 48.44 -14.95 10.41
CA SER A 188 49.83 -15.10 10.87
C SER A 188 50.40 -13.79 11.42
N ALA A 189 49.91 -12.65 10.92
CA ALA A 189 50.35 -11.33 11.33
C ALA A 189 50.01 -11.02 12.78
N LYS A 190 50.99 -10.47 13.51
CA LYS A 190 50.84 -10.13 14.93
C LYS A 190 49.69 -9.16 15.18
N GLU A 191 49.53 -8.14 14.34
CA GLU A 191 48.47 -7.12 14.49
C GLU A 191 47.06 -7.71 14.41
N VAL A 192 46.85 -8.71 13.54
CA VAL A 192 45.55 -9.39 13.38
C VAL A 192 45.27 -10.27 14.60
N LYS A 193 46.28 -11.03 15.05
CA LYS A 193 46.18 -11.86 16.27
C LYS A 193 45.90 -11.02 17.51
N ASP A 194 46.65 -9.94 17.71
CA ASP A 194 46.49 -9.02 18.84
C ASP A 194 45.08 -8.43 18.83
N ARG A 195 44.56 -8.03 17.65
CA ARG A 195 43.21 -7.49 17.53
C ARG A 195 42.13 -8.51 17.84
N ILE A 196 42.23 -9.72 17.29
CA ILE A 196 41.28 -10.81 17.55
C ILE A 196 41.30 -11.19 19.03
N GLY A 197 42.48 -11.25 19.65
CA GLY A 197 42.64 -11.57 21.07
C GLY A 197 42.15 -10.47 22.02
N SER A 198 42.21 -9.21 21.60
CA SER A 198 41.75 -8.06 22.40
C SER A 198 40.24 -7.82 22.37
N ASN A 199 39.56 -8.35 21.34
CA ASN A 199 38.13 -8.10 21.11
C ASN A 199 37.25 -9.18 21.73
N VAL A 200 36.03 -8.79 22.07
CA VAL A 200 35.00 -9.70 22.56
C VAL A 200 34.63 -10.70 21.46
N ASP A 201 34.33 -11.96 21.84
CA ASP A 201 33.96 -13.08 20.96
C ASP A 201 35.05 -13.58 19.98
N GLY A 202 36.31 -13.15 20.10
CA GLY A 202 37.37 -13.57 19.17
C GLY A 202 37.11 -13.14 17.73
N LYS A 203 36.44 -11.99 17.54
CA LYS A 203 36.13 -11.40 16.24
C LYS A 203 37.13 -10.30 15.89
N TYR A 204 37.39 -10.11 14.59
CA TYR A 204 38.15 -8.95 14.12
C TYR A 204 37.25 -7.71 14.06
N LEU A 205 37.03 -7.06 15.21
CA LEU A 205 36.28 -5.81 15.32
C LEU A 205 37.22 -4.61 15.22
N MET A 206 36.70 -3.51 14.68
CA MET A 206 37.46 -2.30 14.41
C MET A 206 36.56 -1.08 14.36
N ASP A 207 37.11 0.07 14.77
CA ASP A 207 36.52 1.39 14.53
C ASP A 207 36.65 1.73 13.05
N ALA A 208 35.83 1.08 12.22
CA ALA A 208 35.81 1.29 10.78
C ALA A 208 34.46 1.01 10.13
N VAL A 209 34.23 1.68 9.01
CA VAL A 209 33.03 1.57 8.17
C VAL A 209 33.42 1.18 6.74
N PRO A 210 32.54 0.54 5.96
CA PRO A 210 32.78 0.34 4.54
C PRO A 210 32.73 1.66 3.76
N PHE A 211 33.39 1.68 2.61
CA PHE A 211 33.42 2.83 1.69
C PHE A 211 32.03 3.36 1.30
N SER A 212 31.02 2.50 1.23
CA SER A 212 29.64 2.89 0.90
C SER A 212 28.99 3.84 1.91
N CYS A 213 29.54 3.95 3.12
CA CYS A 213 29.12 4.93 4.13
C CYS A 213 29.71 6.33 3.92
N CYS A 214 30.68 6.48 3.01
CA CYS A 214 31.33 7.75 2.74
C CYS A 214 30.38 8.75 2.07
N ASN A 215 30.46 10.01 2.48
CA ASN A 215 29.73 11.09 1.83
C ASN A 215 30.62 11.75 0.76
N PRO A 216 30.23 11.69 -0.53
CA PRO A 216 31.02 12.25 -1.62
C PRO A 216 31.04 13.79 -1.63
N GLY A 217 30.17 14.45 -0.88
CA GLY A 217 30.18 15.90 -0.70
C GLY A 217 31.19 16.39 0.34
N SER A 218 31.94 15.48 0.97
CA SER A 218 32.98 15.82 1.93
C SER A 218 34.14 16.58 1.25
N PRO A 219 34.64 17.70 1.83
CA PRO A 219 35.79 18.41 1.28
C PRO A 219 37.12 17.66 1.48
N ARG A 220 37.11 16.57 2.25
CA ARG A 220 38.28 15.73 2.55
C ARG A 220 38.10 14.30 2.03
N PRO A 221 39.20 13.56 1.76
CA PRO A 221 39.14 12.13 1.50
C PRO A 221 38.40 11.40 2.64
N CYS A 222 37.56 10.43 2.28
CA CYS A 222 36.75 9.73 3.27
C CYS A 222 37.62 8.94 4.26
N ILE A 223 37.44 9.25 5.54
CA ILE A 223 38.02 8.51 6.65
C ILE A 223 37.13 7.32 6.97
N GLN A 224 37.63 6.11 6.70
CA GLN A 224 36.94 4.85 6.97
C GLN A 224 37.42 4.15 8.24
N TYR A 225 38.61 4.48 8.74
CA TYR A 225 39.27 3.79 9.86
C TYR A 225 39.57 4.79 10.99
N GLN A 226 39.55 4.31 12.24
CA GLN A 226 39.76 5.12 13.44
C GLN A 226 38.82 6.35 13.45
N VAL A 227 37.55 6.13 13.08
CA VAL A 227 36.55 7.18 12.87
C VAL A 227 36.24 7.91 14.18
N THR A 228 36.35 7.24 15.33
CA THR A 228 36.10 7.86 16.65
C THR A 228 37.36 8.46 17.28
N ASN A 229 38.53 8.27 16.68
CA ASN A 229 39.79 8.78 17.23
C ASN A 229 40.16 10.14 16.62
N ASN A 230 39.95 11.21 17.40
CA ASN A 230 40.28 12.59 17.00
C ASN A 230 41.78 12.81 16.73
N THR A 231 42.66 11.99 17.30
CA THR A 231 44.12 12.13 17.11
C THR A 231 44.67 11.34 15.92
N ALA A 232 43.86 10.46 15.33
CA ALA A 232 44.28 9.57 14.25
C ALA A 232 44.50 10.29 12.92
N HIS A 233 43.81 11.42 12.72
CA HIS A 233 43.77 12.12 11.44
C HIS A 233 44.08 13.60 11.64
N TYR A 234 44.77 14.19 10.67
CA TYR A 234 45.07 15.61 10.69
C TYR A 234 43.77 16.43 10.68
N SER A 235 43.67 17.40 11.61
CA SER A 235 42.52 18.30 11.75
C SER A 235 41.19 17.56 11.69
N TYR A 236 41.00 16.60 12.60
CA TYR A 236 39.81 15.77 12.65
C TYR A 236 39.18 15.80 14.04
N ASP A 237 37.90 16.16 14.09
CA ASP A 237 37.07 15.96 15.27
C ASP A 237 35.77 15.29 14.86
N HIS A 238 35.59 14.04 15.28
CA HIS A 238 34.44 13.22 14.94
C HIS A 238 33.10 13.80 15.44
N HIS A 239 33.13 14.69 16.44
CA HIS A 239 31.92 15.34 16.95
C HIS A 239 31.42 16.44 16.02
N THR A 240 32.34 17.24 15.47
CA THR A 240 32.01 18.35 14.56
C THR A 240 32.00 17.93 13.09
N GLU A 241 32.66 16.82 12.75
CA GLU A 241 32.71 16.30 11.38
C GLU A 241 31.40 15.57 11.04
N ASP A 242 30.44 16.31 10.49
CA ASP A 242 29.15 15.77 10.01
C ASP A 242 29.19 15.30 8.55
N LEU A 243 30.20 15.73 7.78
CA LEU A 243 30.26 15.54 6.33
C LEU A 243 31.10 14.36 5.88
N ASN A 244 31.91 13.72 6.73
CA ASN A 244 32.78 12.62 6.30
C ASN A 244 32.00 11.34 5.95
N ILE A 245 31.07 10.94 6.82
CA ILE A 245 30.24 9.73 6.67
C ILE A 245 28.78 10.03 6.94
N TRP A 246 27.89 9.24 6.35
CA TRP A 246 26.46 9.35 6.62
C TRP A 246 26.15 8.96 8.07
N LYS A 247 25.71 9.93 8.88
CA LYS A 247 25.29 9.69 10.28
C LYS A 247 23.88 9.07 10.38
N ARG A 248 23.05 9.24 9.35
CA ARG A 248 21.68 8.71 9.30
C ARG A 248 21.71 7.18 9.11
N GLY A 249 20.98 6.46 9.95
CA GLY A 249 20.78 5.01 9.80
C GLY A 249 19.93 4.66 8.58
N CYS A 250 20.25 3.54 7.92
CA CYS A 250 19.50 3.11 6.73
C CYS A 250 18.07 2.68 7.05
N ARG A 251 17.79 2.19 8.26
CA ARG A 251 16.44 1.86 8.67
C ARG A 251 15.51 3.06 8.57
N ASP A 252 15.94 4.19 9.13
CA ASP A 252 15.15 5.41 9.10
C ASP A 252 15.03 5.98 7.68
N ALA A 253 16.12 5.96 6.91
CA ALA A 253 16.10 6.41 5.51
C ALA A 253 15.09 5.62 4.66
N LEU A 254 15.08 4.27 4.80
CA LEU A 254 14.16 3.40 4.07
C LEU A 254 12.71 3.54 4.54
N ILE A 255 12.47 3.63 5.86
CA ILE A 255 11.11 3.86 6.40
C ILE A 255 10.55 5.19 5.91
N SER A 256 11.39 6.23 5.87
CA SER A 256 10.99 7.54 5.35
C SER A 256 10.65 7.47 3.87
N TYR A 257 11.44 6.74 3.07
CA TYR A 257 11.23 6.62 1.62
C TYR A 257 9.98 5.80 1.29
N TYR A 258 9.92 4.55 1.76
CA TYR A 258 8.80 3.64 1.48
C TYR A 258 7.52 4.09 2.19
N GLY A 259 7.61 4.57 3.44
CA GLY A 259 6.47 5.13 4.16
C GLY A 259 5.93 6.40 3.50
N GLY A 260 6.81 7.26 2.96
CA GLY A 260 6.40 8.41 2.16
C GLY A 260 5.62 7.99 0.91
N MET A 261 6.13 6.99 0.18
CA MET A 261 5.46 6.42 -0.98
C MET A 261 4.08 5.84 -0.62
N MET A 262 4.01 5.01 0.42
CA MET A 262 2.73 4.43 0.90
C MET A 262 1.73 5.49 1.35
N ASN A 263 2.18 6.56 2.01
CA ASN A 263 1.30 7.67 2.41
C ASN A 263 0.74 8.40 1.19
N THR A 264 1.58 8.70 0.19
CA THR A 264 1.12 9.38 -1.04
C THR A 264 0.15 8.50 -1.84
N ILE A 265 0.42 7.20 -1.96
CA ILE A 265 -0.48 6.24 -2.61
C ILE A 265 -1.77 6.10 -1.80
N GLY A 266 -1.71 5.99 -0.47
CA GLY A 266 -2.88 5.91 0.40
C GLY A 266 -3.78 7.14 0.26
N ALA A 267 -3.20 8.34 0.22
CA ALA A 267 -3.94 9.58 -0.01
C ALA A 267 -4.59 9.60 -1.41
N LEU A 268 -3.87 9.15 -2.43
CA LEU A 268 -4.41 9.00 -3.79
C LEU A 268 -5.60 8.02 -3.82
N VAL A 269 -5.48 6.85 -3.18
CA VAL A 269 -6.57 5.86 -3.10
C VAL A 269 -7.78 6.41 -2.35
N LEU A 270 -7.58 7.22 -1.30
CA LEU A 270 -8.70 7.92 -0.63
C LEU A 270 -9.39 8.93 -1.55
N LEU A 271 -8.63 9.68 -2.34
CA LEU A 271 -9.21 10.60 -3.33
C LEU A 271 -10.03 9.84 -4.38
N VAL A 272 -9.55 8.68 -4.83
CA VAL A 272 -10.32 7.79 -5.70
C VAL A 272 -11.58 7.30 -5.00
N ALA A 273 -11.51 6.87 -3.74
CA ALA A 273 -12.69 6.45 -2.98
C ALA A 273 -13.75 7.58 -2.86
N ILE A 274 -13.33 8.82 -2.64
CA ILE A 274 -14.25 9.98 -2.62
C ILE A 274 -14.89 10.17 -4.00
N LEU A 275 -14.11 10.08 -5.07
CA LEU A 275 -14.60 10.16 -6.44
C LEU A 275 -15.61 9.05 -6.76
N GLU A 276 -15.34 7.83 -6.32
CA GLU A 276 -16.24 6.66 -6.44
C GLU A 276 -17.57 6.89 -5.72
N VAL A 277 -17.56 7.48 -4.52
CA VAL A 277 -18.78 7.86 -3.80
C VAL A 277 -19.59 8.89 -4.59
N ILE A 278 -18.92 9.90 -5.19
CA ILE A 278 -19.59 10.93 -5.99
C ILE A 278 -20.28 10.32 -7.21
N VAL A 279 -19.58 9.47 -7.98
CA VAL A 279 -20.17 8.84 -9.18
C VAL A 279 -21.27 7.85 -8.81
N MET A 280 -21.14 7.13 -7.69
CA MET A 280 -22.19 6.24 -7.17
C MET A 280 -23.47 7.01 -6.81
N ILE A 281 -23.35 8.13 -6.08
CA ILE A 281 -24.49 8.98 -5.74
C ILE A 281 -25.14 9.52 -7.02
N GLY A 282 -24.33 9.97 -7.98
CA GLY A 282 -24.81 10.43 -9.27
C GLY A 282 -25.59 9.37 -10.05
N LEU A 283 -25.06 8.14 -10.13
CA LEU A 283 -25.75 7.02 -10.77
C LEU A 283 -27.06 6.66 -10.06
N GLN A 284 -27.09 6.76 -8.73
CA GLN A 284 -28.31 6.56 -7.95
C GLN A 284 -29.38 7.63 -8.25
N TYR A 285 -28.97 8.89 -8.44
CA TYR A 285 -29.89 9.95 -8.90
C TYR A 285 -30.43 9.68 -10.31
N VAL A 286 -29.57 9.25 -11.24
CA VAL A 286 -30.00 8.87 -12.59
C VAL A 286 -30.99 7.70 -12.52
N ASN A 287 -30.70 6.67 -11.72
CA ASN A 287 -31.56 5.52 -11.56
C ASN A 287 -32.93 5.87 -10.97
N THR A 288 -32.97 6.63 -9.89
CA THR A 288 -34.23 7.02 -9.24
C THR A 288 -35.06 7.97 -10.11
N SER A 289 -34.44 8.98 -10.74
CA SER A 289 -35.14 9.88 -11.66
C SER A 289 -35.79 9.13 -12.84
N GLN A 290 -35.12 8.13 -13.40
CA GLN A 290 -35.67 7.31 -14.49
C GLN A 290 -36.73 6.29 -14.02
N CYS A 291 -36.70 5.87 -12.75
CA CYS A 291 -37.73 4.97 -12.21
C CYS A 291 -39.03 5.70 -11.84
N ASN A 292 -38.97 7.00 -11.56
CA ASN A 292 -40.09 7.82 -11.08
C ASN A 292 -40.59 8.84 -12.12
N LEU A 293 -40.56 8.48 -13.40
CA LEU A 293 -41.21 9.27 -14.45
C LEU A 293 -42.70 9.41 -14.16
N ALA A 294 -43.21 10.64 -14.14
CA ALA A 294 -44.64 10.91 -13.91
C ALA A 294 -45.53 10.30 -14.99
N ASN A 295 -45.01 10.17 -16.23
CA ASN A 295 -45.63 9.37 -17.28
C ASN A 295 -44.58 8.45 -17.93
N PRO A 296 -44.67 7.12 -17.77
CA PRO A 296 -43.70 6.19 -18.33
C PRO A 296 -43.71 6.11 -19.87
N GLU A 297 -44.76 6.61 -20.52
CA GLU A 297 -44.87 6.68 -21.99
C GLU A 297 -44.31 7.97 -22.57
N ASP A 298 -44.12 9.02 -21.75
CA ASP A 298 -43.58 10.31 -22.16
C ASP A 298 -42.20 10.57 -21.49
N PRO A 299 -41.09 10.46 -22.25
CA PRO A 299 -39.76 10.70 -21.74
C PRO A 299 -39.53 12.15 -21.29
N GLU A 300 -40.37 13.12 -21.68
CA GLU A 300 -40.26 14.52 -21.27
C GLU A 300 -40.88 14.82 -19.89
N SER A 301 -41.61 13.87 -19.31
CA SER A 301 -42.35 14.07 -18.06
C SER A 301 -41.43 14.35 -16.86
N GLU A 302 -41.89 15.18 -15.92
CA GLU A 302 -41.15 15.48 -14.69
C GLU A 302 -40.89 14.20 -13.86
N SER A 303 -39.75 14.17 -13.14
CA SER A 303 -39.42 13.05 -12.24
C SER A 303 -38.77 13.54 -10.97
N GLU A 304 -38.90 12.74 -9.92
CA GLU A 304 -38.19 12.93 -8.65
C GLU A 304 -37.04 11.93 -8.52
N GLY A 305 -35.83 12.42 -8.24
CA GLY A 305 -34.67 11.60 -7.90
C GLY A 305 -34.28 11.77 -6.44
N TRP A 306 -33.85 10.71 -5.78
CA TRP A 306 -33.41 10.72 -4.37
C TRP A 306 -32.24 9.76 -4.14
N ILE A 307 -31.45 10.01 -3.09
CA ILE A 307 -30.29 9.18 -2.77
C ILE A 307 -30.73 7.90 -2.03
N LEU A 308 -31.57 8.05 -1.01
CA LEU A 308 -32.10 6.94 -0.22
C LEU A 308 -33.62 7.04 -0.10
N GLU A 309 -34.28 5.90 -0.29
CA GLU A 309 -35.74 5.75 -0.13
C GLU A 309 -36.15 5.89 1.36
N LYS A 310 -35.23 5.55 2.28
CA LYS A 310 -35.38 5.62 3.75
C LYS A 310 -34.21 6.38 4.38
N THR A 311 -34.32 6.76 5.66
CA THR A 311 -33.23 7.47 6.36
C THR A 311 -31.97 6.59 6.46
N VAL A 312 -30.77 7.18 6.55
CA VAL A 312 -29.50 6.43 6.69
C VAL A 312 -29.57 5.39 7.81
N LYS A 313 -30.09 5.76 8.99
CA LYS A 313 -30.29 4.85 10.12
C LYS A 313 -31.20 3.67 9.80
N GLU A 314 -32.33 3.92 9.14
CA GLU A 314 -33.31 2.90 8.77
C GLU A 314 -32.78 1.94 7.68
N THR A 315 -31.92 2.46 6.80
CA THR A 315 -31.26 1.68 5.75
C THR A 315 -30.21 0.75 6.36
N PHE A 316 -29.42 1.22 7.32
CA PHE A 316 -28.46 0.39 8.05
C PHE A 316 -29.14 -0.69 8.89
N THR A 317 -30.26 -0.39 9.56
CA THR A 317 -31.03 -1.41 10.30
C THR A 317 -31.64 -2.45 9.35
N ASP A 318 -32.21 -2.05 8.23
CA ASP A 318 -32.78 -2.99 7.24
C ASP A 318 -31.71 -3.88 6.58
N ILE A 319 -30.50 -3.34 6.34
CA ILE A 319 -29.34 -4.13 5.86
C ILE A 319 -28.86 -5.10 6.95
N MET A 320 -28.77 -4.65 8.20
CA MET A 320 -28.36 -5.49 9.33
C MET A 320 -29.35 -6.63 9.56
N ASP A 321 -30.65 -6.35 9.46
CA ASP A 321 -31.72 -7.34 9.60
C ASP A 321 -31.72 -8.35 8.44
N LYS A 322 -31.49 -7.89 7.20
CA LYS A 322 -31.30 -8.79 6.04
C LYS A 322 -30.05 -9.65 6.13
N MET A 323 -28.92 -9.10 6.61
CA MET A 323 -27.71 -9.90 6.89
C MET A 323 -27.95 -10.94 7.98
N LYS A 324 -28.68 -10.57 9.04
CA LYS A 324 -29.03 -11.47 10.14
C LYS A 324 -30.00 -12.56 9.68
N ALA A 325 -30.92 -12.25 8.77
CA ALA A 325 -31.83 -13.22 8.14
C ALA A 325 -31.08 -14.20 7.21
N MET A 326 -30.14 -13.72 6.38
CA MET A 326 -29.29 -14.60 5.57
C MET A 326 -28.35 -15.47 6.42
N SER A 327 -27.81 -14.93 7.53
CA SER A 327 -27.00 -15.71 8.47
C SER A 327 -27.79 -16.80 9.19
N LYS A 328 -29.09 -16.57 9.46
CA LYS A 328 -29.98 -17.58 10.03
C LYS A 328 -30.45 -18.62 9.00
N GLY A 329 -30.51 -18.26 7.72
CA GLY A 329 -30.87 -19.18 6.63
C GLY A 329 -29.82 -20.25 6.32
N ASN A 330 -28.59 -20.12 6.83
CA ASN A 330 -27.54 -21.14 6.71
C ASN A 330 -27.47 -22.12 7.90
N ALA A 331 -28.35 -21.99 8.90
CA ALA A 331 -28.56 -23.05 9.89
C ALA A 331 -29.56 -24.05 9.32
N VAL A 332 -29.09 -24.95 8.44
CA VAL A 332 -29.85 -26.12 8.01
C VAL A 332 -30.00 -27.05 9.21
N GLU A 333 -31.24 -27.51 9.41
CA GLU A 333 -31.68 -28.50 10.37
C GLU A 333 -30.70 -29.70 10.45
N GLU A 334 -29.93 -29.78 11.53
CA GLU A 334 -29.39 -31.07 11.98
C GLU A 334 -30.57 -31.86 12.54
N GLY A 335 -30.98 -32.87 11.79
CA GLY A 335 -32.01 -33.82 12.18
C GLY A 335 -31.69 -34.47 13.53
N GLY A 336 -32.50 -34.12 14.53
CA GLY A 336 -32.55 -34.83 15.81
C GLY A 336 -33.28 -36.15 15.64
N VAL A 337 -32.54 -37.24 15.80
CA VAL A 337 -33.06 -38.57 16.11
C VAL A 337 -33.47 -38.58 17.58
N ASP A 338 -34.74 -38.91 17.84
CA ASP A 338 -35.30 -39.57 19.04
C ASP A 338 -36.80 -39.72 18.75
N GLY A 339 -37.51 -40.84 18.93
CA GLY A 339 -37.29 -42.09 19.60
C GLY A 339 -38.70 -42.65 19.91
N VAL A 340 -39.02 -43.82 19.35
CA VAL A 340 -39.97 -44.85 19.80
C VAL A 340 -41.18 -44.44 20.67
N ALA A 341 -42.39 -44.69 20.15
CA ALA A 341 -43.52 -45.19 20.96
C ALA A 341 -44.45 -46.07 20.10
N THR A 342 -44.45 -47.37 20.41
CA THR A 342 -45.49 -48.36 20.08
C THR A 342 -46.84 -47.96 20.68
N VAL A 343 -47.97 -48.23 20.01
CA VAL A 343 -49.17 -48.95 20.54
C VAL A 343 -50.10 -49.32 19.36
N SER A 344 -50.61 -50.56 19.43
CA SER A 344 -51.67 -51.25 18.67
C SER A 344 -51.35 -51.87 17.33
#